data_AF-A0A4S3JFC4-F1
#
_entry.id   AF-A0A4S3JFC4-F1
#
_cell.length_a   1.000
_cell.length_b   1.000
_cell.length_c   1.000
_cell.angle_alpha   90.00
_cell.angle_beta   90.00
_cell.angle_gamma   90.00
#
_symmetry.space_group_name_H-M   'P 1'
#
loop_
_entity.id
_entity.type
_entity.pdbx_description
1 polymer ?
#
loop_
_entity_poly.entity_id
_entity_poly.type
_entity_poly.pdbx_seq_one_letter_code
_entity_poly.pdbx_strand_id
1 'polypeptide(L)'
;MDDGDVVQRTEIEDGYRKLAERTKTVPSHYSPQAPALSSLVETWPSFPTNVTGYSAGILKTLLWLSDRTPNGYVPPYELGSRLFNGRYVYFLDQEENNQASMEAMKLSQQSADKNSQRKGGLVEPKEVHFEPINTESRNALLQSFVQGSYPKNDHVGKPALVVDAMKNLKNNETYVTAGKSLQFISKLESLLASNRPVKSV
;
A
#
# COMPACT_ATOMS: atom_id res chain seq x y z
N MET A 1 17.96 -53.61 -28.81
CA MET A 1 17.59 -52.50 -27.90
C MET A 1 18.68 -52.46 -26.87
N ASP A 2 19.34 -51.33 -26.75
CA ASP A 2 20.61 -51.15 -26.04
C ASP A 2 20.37 -51.14 -24.53
N ASP A 3 21.14 -51.88 -23.75
CA ASP A 3 20.94 -52.04 -22.30
C ASP A 3 21.03 -50.69 -21.55
N GLY A 4 21.68 -49.68 -22.15
CA GLY A 4 21.75 -48.31 -21.64
C GLY A 4 20.40 -47.56 -21.61
N ASP A 5 19.49 -47.86 -22.54
CA ASP A 5 18.14 -47.23 -22.58
C ASP A 5 17.25 -47.75 -21.44
N VAL A 6 17.49 -48.98 -20.98
CA VAL A 6 16.73 -49.61 -19.90
C VAL A 6 17.15 -49.03 -18.55
N VAL A 7 18.44 -48.80 -18.34
CA VAL A 7 18.98 -48.19 -17.11
C VAL A 7 18.49 -46.74 -16.96
N GLN A 8 18.53 -45.94 -18.02
CA GLN A 8 18.03 -44.56 -17.98
C GLN A 8 16.53 -44.49 -17.65
N ARG A 9 15.72 -45.42 -18.18
CA ARG A 9 14.29 -45.49 -17.85
C ARG A 9 14.05 -45.78 -16.37
N THR A 10 14.82 -46.70 -15.79
CA THR A 10 14.71 -47.03 -14.36
C THR A 10 15.10 -45.86 -13.45
N GLU A 11 16.15 -45.10 -13.80
CA GLU A 11 16.56 -43.91 -13.04
C GLU A 11 15.50 -42.80 -13.08
N ILE A 12 14.87 -42.62 -14.25
CA ILE A 12 13.78 -41.67 -14.45
C ILE A 12 12.54 -42.09 -13.63
N GLU A 13 12.15 -43.36 -13.68
CA GLU A 13 11.04 -43.91 -12.90
C GLU A 13 11.26 -43.78 -11.38
N ASP A 14 12.48 -44.04 -10.90
CA ASP A 14 12.86 -43.84 -9.50
C ASP A 14 12.81 -42.36 -9.11
N GLY A 15 13.22 -41.45 -10.01
CA GLY A 15 13.08 -40.02 -9.83
C GLY A 15 11.61 -39.59 -9.67
N TYR A 16 10.73 -40.08 -10.55
CA TYR A 16 9.29 -39.82 -10.47
C TYR A 16 8.65 -40.40 -9.21
N ARG A 17 9.08 -41.59 -8.76
CA ARG A 17 8.58 -42.22 -7.54
C ARG A 17 8.95 -41.41 -6.29
N LYS A 18 10.19 -40.93 -6.21
CA LYS A 18 10.66 -40.05 -5.12
C LYS A 18 9.91 -38.72 -5.09
N LEU A 19 9.64 -38.13 -6.27
CA LEU A 19 8.83 -36.93 -6.38
C LEU A 19 7.38 -37.18 -5.93
N ALA A 20 6.78 -38.29 -6.38
CA ALA A 20 5.42 -38.67 -6.02
C ALA A 20 5.26 -38.88 -4.51
N GLU A 21 6.22 -39.56 -3.87
CA GLU A 21 6.26 -39.75 -2.42
C GLU A 21 6.41 -38.42 -1.67
N ARG A 22 7.23 -37.50 -2.17
CA ARG A 22 7.41 -36.17 -1.57
C ARG A 22 6.17 -35.29 -1.70
N THR A 23 5.42 -35.43 -2.79
CA THR A 23 4.18 -34.69 -3.03
C THR A 23 2.95 -35.32 -2.37
N LYS A 24 3.10 -36.52 -1.79
CA LYS A 24 1.98 -37.21 -1.14
C LYS A 24 1.58 -36.42 0.11
N THR A 25 0.39 -35.83 0.07
CA THR A 25 -0.14 -35.06 1.20
C THR A 25 -0.35 -36.00 2.39
N VAL A 26 0.30 -35.71 3.51
CA VAL A 26 0.08 -36.42 4.76
C VAL A 26 -1.29 -35.99 5.32
N PRO A 27 -2.19 -36.92 5.68
CA PRO A 27 -3.44 -36.57 6.34
C PRO A 27 -3.15 -35.83 7.65
N SER A 28 -3.54 -34.56 7.71
CA SER A 28 -3.47 -33.76 8.94
C SER A 28 -4.86 -33.64 9.56
N HIS A 29 -5.01 -34.02 10.82
CA HIS A 29 -6.24 -33.73 11.56
C HIS A 29 -6.34 -32.22 11.80
N TYR A 30 -7.43 -31.62 11.33
CA TYR A 30 -7.73 -30.23 11.63
C TYR A 30 -8.15 -30.10 13.10
N SER A 31 -7.40 -29.32 13.87
CA SER A 31 -7.76 -28.93 15.23
C SER A 31 -8.23 -27.46 15.19
N PRO A 32 -9.54 -27.20 15.29
CA PRO A 32 -10.02 -25.83 15.29
C PRO A 32 -9.51 -25.10 16.54
N GLN A 33 -8.87 -23.96 16.34
CA GLN A 33 -8.56 -23.05 17.42
C GLN A 33 -9.83 -22.31 17.83
N ALA A 34 -10.05 -22.14 19.13
CA ALA A 34 -11.13 -21.30 19.62
C ALA A 34 -10.94 -19.86 19.10
N PRO A 35 -12.01 -19.17 18.68
CA PRO A 35 -11.89 -17.84 18.13
C PRO A 35 -11.36 -16.89 19.20
N ALA A 36 -10.16 -16.37 18.99
CA ALA A 36 -9.57 -15.33 19.83
C ALA A 36 -9.92 -13.95 19.27
N LEU A 37 -10.02 -12.93 20.14
CA LEU A 37 -10.27 -11.57 19.68
C LEU A 37 -9.12 -11.08 18.75
N SER A 38 -7.89 -11.51 19.02
CA SER A 38 -6.71 -11.18 18.22
C SER A 38 -6.81 -11.67 16.78
N SER A 39 -7.38 -12.86 16.54
CA SER A 39 -7.56 -13.39 15.17
C SER A 39 -8.63 -12.64 14.37
N LEU A 40 -9.44 -11.81 15.04
CA LEU A 40 -10.51 -11.03 14.40
C LEU A 40 -10.11 -9.58 14.12
N VAL A 41 -8.93 -9.12 14.58
CA VAL A 41 -8.51 -7.71 14.46
C VAL A 41 -8.41 -7.27 13.00
N GLU A 42 -7.91 -8.13 12.12
CA GLU A 42 -7.70 -7.81 10.71
C GLU A 42 -9.00 -7.66 9.92
N THR A 43 -10.04 -8.40 10.30
CA THR A 43 -11.35 -8.40 9.65
C THR A 43 -12.42 -7.66 10.46
N TRP A 44 -12.02 -7.00 11.55
CA TRP A 44 -12.94 -6.29 12.41
C TRP A 44 -13.61 -5.13 11.65
N PRO A 45 -14.93 -4.91 11.82
CA PRO A 45 -15.59 -3.83 11.13
C PRO A 45 -15.11 -2.46 11.63
N SER A 46 -14.86 -1.56 10.68
CA SER A 46 -14.37 -0.20 10.93
C SER A 46 -15.51 0.77 11.29
N PHE A 47 -16.22 0.53 12.41
CA PHE A 47 -17.28 1.43 12.87
C PHE A 47 -16.73 2.53 13.78
N PRO A 48 -17.10 3.81 13.59
CA PRO A 48 -16.63 4.93 14.41
C PRO A 48 -17.39 5.04 15.74
N THR A 49 -17.54 3.92 16.46
CA THR A 49 -18.32 3.84 17.72
C THR A 49 -17.44 3.54 18.92
N ASN A 50 -16.38 2.76 18.73
CA ASN A 50 -15.48 2.34 19.80
C ASN A 50 -14.01 2.36 19.34
N VAL A 51 -13.10 2.26 20.29
CA VAL A 51 -11.64 2.27 20.03
C VAL A 51 -11.23 1.17 19.04
N THR A 52 -11.81 -0.02 19.19
CA THR A 52 -11.55 -1.17 18.30
C THR A 52 -11.97 -0.90 16.85
N GLY A 53 -13.09 -0.21 16.64
CA GLY A 53 -13.58 0.16 15.32
C GLY A 53 -12.75 1.28 14.69
N TYR A 54 -12.28 2.25 15.48
CA TYR A 54 -11.30 3.24 15.03
C TYR A 54 -9.97 2.58 14.62
N SER A 55 -9.44 1.66 15.42
CA SER A 55 -8.19 0.96 15.08
C SER A 55 -8.35 0.07 13.85
N ALA A 56 -9.50 -0.59 13.68
CA ALA A 56 -9.82 -1.36 12.47
C ALA A 56 -9.90 -0.47 11.22
N GLY A 57 -10.44 0.75 11.36
CA GLY A 57 -10.45 1.75 10.29
C GLY A 57 -9.04 2.14 9.85
N ILE A 58 -8.15 2.46 10.80
CA ILE A 58 -6.75 2.76 10.51
C ILE A 58 -6.08 1.57 9.84
N LEU A 59 -6.23 0.36 10.39
CA LEU A 59 -5.63 -0.84 9.83
C LEU A 59 -6.08 -1.06 8.39
N LYS A 60 -7.38 -0.94 8.10
CA LYS A 60 -7.92 -1.03 6.74
C LYS A 60 -7.28 0.00 5.79
N THR A 61 -7.09 1.24 6.23
CA THR A 61 -6.43 2.26 5.40
C THR A 61 -4.96 1.96 5.16
N LEU A 62 -4.23 1.45 6.16
CA LEU A 62 -2.83 1.04 6.01
C LEU A 62 -2.69 -0.16 5.07
N LEU A 63 -3.59 -1.15 5.18
CA LEU A 63 -3.64 -2.29 4.26
C LEU A 63 -3.93 -1.82 2.83
N TRP A 64 -4.88 -0.89 2.65
CA TRP A 64 -5.19 -0.32 1.34
C TRP A 64 -4.01 0.46 0.74
N LEU A 65 -3.33 1.30 1.53
CA LEU A 65 -2.15 2.06 1.10
C LEU A 65 -0.97 1.16 0.71
N SER A 66 -0.87 0.01 1.36
CA SER A 66 0.20 -0.96 1.11
C SER A 66 -0.14 -2.00 0.05
N ASP A 67 -1.28 -1.86 -0.65
CA ASP A 67 -1.80 -2.86 -1.61
C ASP A 67 -1.86 -4.28 -1.00
N ARG A 68 -2.33 -4.40 0.25
CA ARG A 68 -2.56 -5.68 0.94
C ARG A 68 -4.06 -5.93 1.12
N THR A 69 -4.45 -7.19 0.98
CA THR A 69 -5.80 -7.65 1.33
C THR A 69 -5.80 -8.26 2.73
N PRO A 70 -6.89 -8.11 3.51
CA PRO A 70 -7.04 -8.80 4.79
C PRO A 70 -6.89 -10.32 4.65
N ASN A 71 -6.16 -10.95 5.56
CA ASN A 71 -5.77 -12.37 5.56
C ASN A 71 -4.97 -12.79 4.31
N GLY A 72 -4.46 -11.83 3.55
CA GLY A 72 -3.69 -12.07 2.34
C GLY A 72 -2.23 -12.37 2.65
N TYR A 73 -1.70 -13.42 2.03
CA TYR A 73 -0.27 -13.65 1.99
C TYR A 73 0.36 -12.84 0.86
N VAL A 74 1.37 -12.03 1.19
CA VAL A 74 2.21 -11.35 0.20
C VAL A 74 3.62 -11.91 0.36
N PRO A 75 4.24 -12.42 -0.72
CA PRO A 75 5.55 -13.03 -0.60
C PRO A 75 6.64 -11.98 -0.33
N PRO A 76 7.71 -12.35 0.41
CA PRO A 76 8.77 -11.40 0.78
C PRO A 76 9.45 -10.70 -0.40
N TYR A 77 9.61 -11.38 -1.54
CA TYR A 77 10.21 -10.77 -2.74
C TYR A 77 9.36 -9.62 -3.31
N GLU A 78 8.03 -9.68 -3.15
CA GLU A 78 7.13 -8.63 -3.61
C GLU A 78 7.17 -7.44 -2.65
N LEU A 79 7.17 -7.70 -1.33
CA LEU A 79 7.34 -6.66 -0.31
C LEU A 79 8.69 -5.96 -0.45
N GLY A 80 9.78 -6.71 -0.69
CA GLY A 80 11.10 -6.16 -0.95
C GLY A 80 11.16 -5.30 -2.21
N SER A 81 10.47 -5.73 -3.28
CA SER A 81 10.32 -4.92 -4.50
C SER A 81 9.54 -3.62 -4.24
N ARG A 82 8.45 -3.67 -3.47
CA ARG A 82 7.69 -2.46 -3.09
C ARG A 82 8.55 -1.50 -2.26
N LEU A 83 9.30 -2.03 -1.30
CA LEU A 83 10.23 -1.26 -0.46
C LEU A 83 11.33 -0.59 -1.30
N PHE A 84 11.96 -1.34 -2.20
CA PHE A 84 12.99 -0.82 -3.12
C PHE A 84 12.46 0.31 -4.02
N ASN A 85 11.20 0.20 -4.47
CA ASN A 85 10.54 1.22 -5.28
C ASN A 85 10.02 2.43 -4.48
N GLY A 86 10.19 2.46 -3.16
CA GLY A 86 9.71 3.54 -2.29
C GLY A 86 8.19 3.61 -2.15
N ARG A 87 7.49 2.48 -2.33
CA ARG A 87 6.04 2.39 -2.09
C ARG A 87 5.75 2.19 -0.60
N TYR A 88 4.53 2.49 -0.18
CA TYR A 88 4.09 2.16 1.17
C TYR A 88 4.00 0.64 1.35
N VAL A 89 4.51 0.14 2.47
CA VAL A 89 4.50 -1.27 2.83
C VAL A 89 4.01 -1.40 4.26
N TYR A 90 3.19 -2.43 4.49
CA TYR A 90 2.74 -2.83 5.82
C TYR A 90 3.29 -4.23 6.11
N PHE A 91 3.95 -4.38 7.26
CA PHE A 91 4.47 -5.64 7.76
C PHE A 91 3.63 -6.15 8.91
N LEU A 92 3.35 -7.46 8.91
CA LEU A 92 2.64 -8.14 9.99
C LEU A 92 3.55 -8.31 11.20
N ASP A 93 4.78 -8.75 10.95
CA ASP A 93 5.76 -9.08 11.97
C ASP A 93 7.16 -8.56 11.60
N GLN A 94 8.05 -8.48 12.60
CA GLN A 94 9.44 -8.08 12.38
C GLN A 94 10.20 -9.07 11.49
N GLU A 95 9.82 -10.35 11.51
CA GLU A 95 10.43 -11.36 10.64
C GLU A 95 10.11 -11.10 9.16
N GLU A 96 8.87 -10.73 8.84
CA GLU A 96 8.46 -10.36 7.48
C GLU A 96 9.23 -9.10 7.00
N ASN A 97 9.43 -8.13 7.90
CA ASN A 97 10.22 -6.94 7.62
C ASN A 97 11.69 -7.29 7.30
N ASN A 98 12.31 -8.17 8.07
CA ASN A 98 13.69 -8.61 7.84
C ASN A 98 13.82 -9.33 6.49
N GLN A 99 12.89 -10.24 6.17
CA GLN A 99 12.88 -10.96 4.90
C GLN A 99 12.69 -10.04 3.70
N ALA A 100 11.75 -9.10 3.79
CA ALA A 100 11.53 -8.10 2.74
C ALA A 100 12.73 -7.18 2.56
N SER A 101 13.39 -6.78 3.65
CA SER A 101 14.58 -5.93 3.62
C SER A 101 15.76 -6.64 2.95
N MET A 102 15.96 -7.93 3.21
CA MET A 102 16.98 -8.74 2.52
C MET A 102 16.73 -8.82 1.00
N GLU A 103 15.48 -9.05 0.58
CA GLU A 103 15.13 -9.08 -0.85
C GLU A 103 15.28 -7.68 -1.49
N ALA A 104 14.97 -6.61 -0.77
CA ALA A 104 15.19 -5.25 -1.24
C ALA A 104 16.69 -4.92 -1.42
N MET A 105 17.54 -5.38 -0.49
CA MET A 105 19.00 -5.25 -0.60
C MET A 105 19.55 -6.02 -1.80
N LYS A 106 19.03 -7.22 -2.06
CA LYS A 106 19.38 -8.01 -3.25
C LYS A 106 19.02 -7.29 -4.55
N LEU A 107 17.84 -6.67 -4.62
CA LEU A 107 17.45 -5.83 -5.77
C LEU A 107 18.36 -4.60 -5.92
N SER A 108 18.77 -3.99 -4.81
CA SER A 108 19.72 -2.88 -4.82
C SER A 108 21.10 -3.29 -5.36
N GLN A 109 21.62 -4.44 -4.92
CA GLN A 109 22.86 -5.01 -5.44
C GLN A 109 22.78 -5.28 -6.94
N GLN A 110 21.71 -5.95 -7.40
CA GLN A 110 21.49 -6.21 -8.83
C GLN A 110 21.43 -4.91 -9.66
N SER A 111 20.80 -3.87 -9.12
CA SER A 111 20.74 -2.55 -9.77
C SER A 111 22.11 -1.89 -9.83
N ALA A 112 22.91 -1.99 -8.77
CA ALA A 112 24.27 -1.47 -8.70
C ALA A 112 25.21 -2.20 -9.67
N ASP A 113 25.14 -3.53 -9.75
CA ASP A 113 25.91 -4.35 -10.70
C ASP A 113 25.59 -3.96 -12.14
N LYS A 114 24.30 -3.86 -12.48
CA LYS A 114 23.85 -3.45 -13.81
C LYS A 114 24.33 -2.04 -14.17
N ASN A 115 24.31 -1.11 -13.21
CA ASN A 115 24.81 0.24 -13.42
C ASN A 115 26.35 0.26 -13.56
N SER A 116 27.05 -0.57 -12.81
CA SER A 116 28.51 -0.70 -12.86
C SER A 116 28.96 -1.23 -14.23
N GLN A 117 28.31 -2.28 -14.72
CA GLN A 117 28.55 -2.83 -16.06
C GLN A 117 28.31 -1.78 -17.16
N ARG A 118 27.25 -0.97 -17.04
CA ARG A 118 26.91 0.06 -18.03
C ARG A 118 27.86 1.27 -18.01
N LYS A 119 28.29 1.70 -16.82
CA LYS A 119 29.11 2.92 -16.65
C LYS A 119 30.61 2.64 -16.61
N GLY A 120 31.02 1.37 -16.49
CA GLY A 120 32.43 0.97 -16.42
C GLY A 120 33.13 1.34 -15.11
N GLY A 121 32.39 1.70 -14.06
CA GLY A 121 32.92 2.04 -12.75
C GLY A 121 32.10 1.37 -11.64
N LEU A 122 32.75 1.00 -10.53
CA LEU A 122 32.09 0.35 -9.40
C LEU A 122 31.09 1.32 -8.75
N VAL A 123 29.81 0.99 -8.84
CA VAL A 123 28.72 1.68 -8.15
C VAL A 123 28.35 0.84 -6.93
N GLU A 124 28.37 1.45 -5.75
CA GLU A 124 27.97 0.75 -4.53
C GLU A 124 26.44 0.57 -4.45
N PRO A 125 25.96 -0.56 -3.92
CA PRO A 125 24.54 -0.78 -3.64
C PRO A 125 24.00 0.28 -2.69
N LYS A 126 22.80 0.81 -3.00
CA LYS A 126 22.10 1.70 -2.09
C LYS A 126 21.55 0.91 -0.91
N GLU A 127 21.78 1.37 0.31
CA GLU A 127 21.15 0.78 1.48
C GLU A 127 19.63 1.04 1.45
N VAL A 128 18.84 -0.02 1.64
CA VAL A 128 17.38 0.06 1.66
C VAL A 128 16.91 -0.31 3.05
N HIS A 129 16.35 0.67 3.74
CA HIS A 129 15.78 0.51 5.08
C HIS A 129 14.29 0.81 5.06
N PHE A 130 13.56 0.12 5.92
CA PHE A 130 12.20 0.52 6.24
C PHE A 130 12.20 1.71 7.19
N GLU A 131 11.75 2.85 6.71
CA GLU A 131 11.51 4.02 7.55
C GLU A 131 10.07 4.01 8.06
N PRO A 132 9.85 3.93 9.38
CA PRO A 132 8.50 4.00 9.92
C PRO A 132 7.90 5.38 9.66
N ILE A 133 6.56 5.44 9.57
CA ILE A 133 5.83 6.70 9.43
C ILE A 133 6.26 7.69 10.52
N ASN A 134 6.59 8.92 10.12
CA ASN A 134 6.98 9.98 11.04
C ASN A 134 5.83 10.34 12.02
N THR A 135 6.17 10.99 13.13
CA THR A 135 5.18 11.35 14.16
C THR A 135 4.13 12.34 13.65
N GLU A 136 4.51 13.23 12.74
CA GLU A 136 3.61 14.25 12.17
C GLU A 136 2.52 13.63 11.28
N SER A 137 2.91 12.78 10.33
CA SER A 137 1.99 12.04 9.47
C SER A 137 1.16 11.06 10.29
N ARG A 138 1.73 10.42 11.32
CA ARG A 138 0.94 9.61 12.26
C ARG A 138 -0.16 10.43 12.93
N ASN A 139 0.16 11.62 13.43
CA ASN A 139 -0.81 12.51 14.06
C ASN A 139 -1.84 13.01 13.05
N ALA A 140 -1.43 13.33 11.82
CA ALA A 140 -2.34 13.73 10.75
C ALA A 140 -3.35 12.61 10.42
N LEU A 141 -2.90 11.36 10.32
CA LEU A 141 -3.76 10.19 10.10
C LEU A 141 -4.74 9.99 11.27
N LEU A 142 -4.29 10.15 12.52
CA LEU A 142 -5.16 10.06 13.69
C LEU A 142 -6.21 11.18 13.71
N GLN A 143 -5.82 12.40 13.36
CA GLN A 143 -6.74 13.54 13.29
C GLN A 143 -7.81 13.33 12.21
N SER A 144 -7.42 12.84 11.03
CA SER A 144 -8.37 12.63 9.93
C SER A 144 -9.29 11.44 10.17
N PHE A 145 -8.73 10.27 10.53
CA PHE A 145 -9.48 9.01 10.58
C PHE A 145 -10.16 8.73 11.93
N VAL A 146 -9.60 9.21 13.04
CA VAL A 146 -10.17 8.98 14.38
C VAL A 146 -10.96 10.19 14.85
N GLN A 147 -10.36 11.38 14.79
CA GLN A 147 -11.00 12.59 15.31
C GLN A 147 -11.99 13.21 14.31
N GLY A 148 -11.93 12.85 13.02
CA GLY A 148 -12.73 13.48 11.99
C GLY A 148 -12.44 14.98 11.85
N SER A 149 -11.20 15.39 12.12
CA SER A 149 -10.77 16.78 12.01
C SER A 149 -10.57 17.13 10.53
N TYR A 150 -11.65 17.56 9.89
CA TYR A 150 -11.63 18.03 8.51
C TYR A 150 -11.37 19.55 8.47
N PRO A 151 -10.63 20.05 7.46
CA PRO A 151 -10.30 21.47 7.36
C PRO A 151 -11.57 22.32 7.32
N LYS A 152 -11.74 23.17 8.35
CA LYS A 152 -12.87 24.10 8.46
C LYS A 152 -12.80 25.16 7.35
N ASN A 153 -13.96 25.65 6.96
CA ASN A 153 -14.11 26.61 5.87
C ASN A 153 -13.96 28.04 6.38
N ASP A 154 -12.74 28.58 6.35
CA ASP A 154 -12.50 30.01 6.56
C ASP A 154 -12.45 30.70 5.20
N HIS A 155 -13.61 31.02 4.64
CA HIS A 155 -13.73 31.76 3.37
C HIS A 155 -14.02 33.24 3.61
N VAL A 156 -13.17 33.89 4.41
CA VAL A 156 -13.31 35.31 4.74
C VAL A 156 -13.03 36.15 3.48
N GLY A 157 -13.99 36.96 3.05
CA GLY A 157 -13.83 37.93 1.95
C GLY A 157 -14.20 37.43 0.54
N LYS A 158 -14.70 36.20 0.38
CA LYS A 158 -15.18 35.69 -0.92
C LYS A 158 -16.68 35.93 -1.15
N PRO A 159 -17.16 36.10 -2.40
CA PRO A 159 -18.59 36.19 -2.70
C PRO A 159 -19.35 34.93 -2.27
N ALA A 160 -20.57 35.08 -1.76
CA ALA A 160 -21.38 33.98 -1.20
C ALA A 160 -21.51 32.77 -2.15
N LEU A 161 -21.71 33.02 -3.45
CA LEU A 161 -21.79 31.97 -4.48
C LEU A 161 -20.50 31.12 -4.56
N VAL A 162 -19.33 31.77 -4.43
CA VAL A 162 -18.03 31.08 -4.44
C VAL A 162 -17.89 30.23 -3.18
N VAL A 163 -18.32 30.76 -2.03
CA VAL A 163 -18.30 30.04 -0.75
C VAL A 163 -19.16 28.77 -0.80
N ASP A 164 -20.38 28.87 -1.33
CA ASP A 164 -21.29 27.73 -1.48
C ASP A 164 -20.77 26.69 -2.47
N ALA A 165 -20.22 27.13 -3.60
CA ALA A 165 -19.57 26.25 -4.56
C ALA A 165 -18.38 25.50 -3.94
N MET A 166 -17.51 26.20 -3.20
CA MET A 166 -16.38 25.59 -2.51
C MET A 166 -16.82 24.57 -1.46
N LYS A 167 -17.91 24.84 -0.72
CA LYS A 167 -18.49 23.92 0.26
C LYS A 167 -18.97 22.63 -0.41
N ASN A 168 -19.70 22.73 -1.52
CA ASN A 168 -20.21 21.58 -2.24
C ASN A 168 -19.09 20.75 -2.89
N LEU A 169 -18.08 21.41 -3.46
CA LEU A 169 -16.94 20.73 -4.08
C LEU A 169 -16.07 19.98 -3.07
N LYS A 170 -15.87 20.53 -1.86
CA LYS A 170 -15.09 19.87 -0.80
C LYS A 170 -15.79 18.63 -0.26
N ASN A 171 -17.12 18.63 -0.17
CA ASN A 171 -17.89 17.47 0.29
C ASN A 171 -17.97 16.36 -0.76
N ASN A 172 -17.42 16.57 -1.96
CA ASN A 172 -17.43 15.59 -3.03
C ASN A 172 -15.99 15.15 -3.36
N GLU A 173 -15.63 13.95 -2.91
CA GLU A 173 -14.29 13.36 -3.10
C GLU A 173 -13.87 13.29 -4.57
N THR A 174 -14.83 13.15 -5.49
CA THR A 174 -14.61 13.11 -6.95
C THR A 174 -13.95 14.40 -7.46
N TYR A 175 -14.26 15.55 -6.84
CA TYR A 175 -13.71 16.84 -7.23
C TYR A 175 -12.38 17.16 -6.55
N VAL A 176 -12.10 16.53 -5.41
CA VAL A 176 -10.87 16.73 -4.64
C VAL A 176 -9.70 15.96 -5.25
N THR A 177 -9.89 14.67 -5.56
CA THR A 177 -8.81 13.77 -6.02
C THR A 177 -8.21 14.15 -7.38
N ALA A 178 -8.98 14.80 -8.25
CA ALA A 178 -8.53 15.16 -9.60
C ALA A 178 -8.06 16.62 -9.75
N GLY A 179 -7.97 17.40 -8.66
CA GLY A 179 -7.65 18.84 -8.71
C GLY A 179 -8.69 19.69 -9.46
N LYS A 180 -9.83 19.10 -9.83
CA LYS A 180 -10.92 19.74 -10.58
C LYS A 180 -11.64 20.81 -9.77
N SER A 181 -11.62 20.69 -8.44
CA SER A 181 -12.16 21.72 -7.53
C SER A 181 -11.46 23.07 -7.75
N LEU A 182 -10.13 23.09 -7.85
CA LEU A 182 -9.35 24.31 -8.10
C LEU A 182 -9.65 24.88 -9.48
N GLN A 183 -9.69 24.02 -10.51
CA GLN A 183 -10.00 24.44 -11.89
C GLN A 183 -11.41 25.04 -12.01
N PHE A 184 -12.39 24.43 -11.34
CA PHE A 184 -13.76 24.94 -11.30
C PHE A 184 -13.82 26.31 -10.63
N ILE A 185 -13.20 26.45 -9.46
CA ILE A 185 -13.19 27.72 -8.72
C ILE A 185 -12.47 28.81 -9.51
N SER A 186 -11.32 28.50 -10.13
CA SER A 186 -10.62 29.48 -10.97
C SER A 186 -11.48 29.94 -12.15
N LYS A 187 -12.24 29.03 -12.77
CA LYS A 187 -13.12 29.39 -13.89
C LYS A 187 -14.29 30.23 -13.41
N LEU A 188 -14.91 29.87 -12.29
CA LEU A 188 -16.01 30.61 -11.69
C LEU A 188 -15.56 32.03 -11.29
N GLU A 189 -14.40 32.18 -10.64
CA GLU A 189 -13.83 33.48 -10.31
C GLU A 189 -13.54 34.31 -11.57
N SER A 190 -13.05 33.71 -12.66
CA SER A 190 -12.83 34.40 -13.93
C SER A 190 -14.11 34.95 -14.56
N LEU A 191 -15.22 34.20 -14.50
CA LEU A 191 -16.52 34.60 -15.05
C LEU A 191 -17.19 35.70 -14.21
N LEU A 192 -16.99 35.66 -12.88
CA LEU A 192 -17.46 36.71 -11.99
C LEU A 192 -16.65 38.02 -12.16
N ALA A 193 -15.36 37.91 -12.44
CA ALA A 193 -14.49 39.06 -12.69
C ALA A 193 -14.82 39.73 -14.04
N SER A 194 -15.11 38.95 -15.09
CA SER A 194 -15.40 39.49 -16.43
C SER A 194 -16.72 40.27 -16.52
N ASN A 195 -17.67 39.99 -15.62
CA ASN A 195 -19.00 40.62 -15.62
C ASN A 195 -19.14 41.81 -14.66
N ARG A 196 -18.04 42.28 -14.04
CA ARG A 196 -18.10 43.50 -13.22
C ARG A 196 -18.19 44.74 -14.13
N PRO A 197 -19.24 45.56 -14.01
CA PRO A 197 -19.31 46.80 -14.78
C PRO A 197 -18.15 47.71 -14.37
N VAL A 198 -17.37 48.16 -15.36
CA VAL A 198 -16.39 49.22 -15.18
C VAL A 198 -17.18 50.46 -14.75
N LYS A 199 -16.96 50.94 -13.52
CA LYS A 199 -17.47 52.26 -13.12
C LYS A 199 -16.81 53.27 -14.05
N SER A 200 -17.56 53.77 -15.03
CA SER A 200 -17.19 54.99 -15.74
C SER A 200 -17.25 56.13 -14.73
N VAL A 201 -16.09 56.73 -14.46
CA VAL A 201 -15.97 58.01 -13.77
C VAL A 201 -16.48 59.11 -14.68
#